data_AF-A0AAW1SZB9-F1
#
_entry.id   AF-A0AAW1SZB9-F1
#
_cell.length_a   1.000
_cell.length_b   1.000
_cell.length_c   1.000
_cell.angle_alpha   90.00
_cell.angle_beta   90.00
_cell.angle_gamma   90.00
#
_symmetry.space_group_name_H-M   'P 1'
#
loop_
_entity.id
_entity.type
_entity.pdbx_description
1 polymer ?
#
loop_
_entity_poly.entity_id
_entity_poly.type
_entity_poly.pdbx_seq_one_letter_code
_entity_poly.pdbx_strand_id
1 'polypeptide(L)'
;METAAARKQRLNALKAQAGSAPVEADSQAAAEPQLKFRNYQPTSKKIDHKIVEPAAPPVYQEPVAAPEQTSGNGQDLLSIAPKKANWDLRRDVQPKLDKLERRTQRAMIQLMQQAERQQLEDQGGVADPEAAAQTA
;
A
#
# COMPACT_ATOMS: atom_id res chain seq x y z
N MET A 1 -8.26 -24.34 62.42
CA MET A 1 -7.43 -25.34 61.74
C MET A 1 -8.33 -26.13 60.81
N GLU A 2 -8.24 -25.94 59.50
CA GLU A 2 -9.02 -26.71 58.53
C GLU A 2 -8.54 -28.17 58.57
N THR A 3 -9.46 -29.13 58.68
CA THR A 3 -9.11 -30.57 58.76
C THR A 3 -8.67 -31.07 57.39
N ALA A 4 -7.78 -32.07 57.35
CA ALA A 4 -7.27 -32.64 56.10
C ALA A 4 -8.39 -33.13 55.15
N ALA A 5 -9.51 -33.61 55.72
CA ALA A 5 -10.68 -34.02 54.96
C ALA A 5 -11.39 -32.84 54.26
N ALA A 6 -11.54 -31.70 54.95
CA ALA A 6 -12.19 -30.51 54.39
C ALA A 6 -11.38 -29.93 53.20
N ARG A 7 -10.05 -29.85 53.34
CA ARG A 7 -9.16 -29.42 52.25
C ARG A 7 -9.27 -30.34 51.03
N LYS A 8 -9.31 -31.66 51.25
CA LYS A 8 -9.44 -32.66 50.15
C LYS A 8 -10.75 -32.49 49.40
N GLN A 9 -11.87 -32.30 50.10
CA GLN A 9 -13.17 -32.07 49.49
C GLN A 9 -13.21 -30.78 48.67
N ARG A 10 -12.63 -29.69 49.21
CA ARG A 10 -12.52 -28.40 48.50
C ARG A 10 -11.71 -28.52 47.21
N LEU A 11 -10.59 -29.24 47.25
CA LEU A 11 -9.76 -29.47 46.06
C LEU A 11 -10.48 -30.33 45.01
N ASN A 12 -11.23 -31.35 45.43
CA ASN A 12 -12.02 -32.18 44.52
C ASN A 12 -13.14 -31.37 43.83
N ALA A 13 -13.82 -30.48 44.56
CA ALA A 13 -14.84 -29.61 43.98
C ALA A 13 -14.25 -28.62 42.96
N LEU A 14 -13.09 -28.02 43.26
CA LEU A 14 -12.37 -27.16 42.33
C LEU A 14 -11.92 -27.93 41.07
N LYS A 15 -11.47 -29.17 41.22
CA LYS A 15 -11.04 -30.01 40.10
C LYS A 15 -12.21 -30.42 39.20
N ALA A 16 -13.37 -30.74 39.78
CA ALA A 16 -14.60 -31.00 39.05
C ALA A 16 -15.09 -29.76 38.28
N GLN A 17 -15.02 -28.58 38.90
CA GLN A 17 -15.38 -27.31 38.24
C GLN A 17 -14.41 -26.92 37.12
N ALA A 18 -13.13 -27.26 37.27
CA ALA A 18 -12.09 -27.02 36.27
C ALA A 18 -12.15 -27.99 35.07
N GLY A 19 -13.14 -28.90 35.00
CA GLY A 19 -13.30 -29.85 33.90
C GLY A 19 -12.13 -30.85 33.75
N SER A 20 -11.23 -30.90 34.72
CA SER A 20 -10.17 -31.89 34.78
C SER A 20 -10.77 -33.14 35.39
N ALA A 21 -11.26 -34.04 34.52
CA ALA A 21 -11.55 -35.41 34.90
C ALA A 21 -10.36 -35.99 35.69
N PRO A 22 -10.59 -36.86 36.68
CA PRO A 22 -9.50 -37.67 37.18
C PRO A 22 -8.92 -38.38 35.94
N VAL A 23 -7.61 -38.24 35.73
CA VAL A 23 -6.89 -39.19 34.90
C VAL A 23 -7.00 -40.49 35.68
N GLU A 24 -8.11 -41.20 35.49
CA GLU A 24 -8.13 -42.65 35.52
C GLU A 24 -6.85 -43.05 34.79
N ALA A 25 -5.96 -43.73 35.50
CA ALA A 25 -4.81 -44.35 34.90
C ALA A 25 -5.37 -45.34 33.89
N ASP A 26 -5.55 -44.84 32.67
CA ASP A 26 -5.98 -45.61 31.53
C ASP A 26 -4.98 -46.75 31.48
N SER A 27 -5.45 -47.93 31.86
CA SER A 27 -4.77 -49.19 31.64
C SER A 27 -4.82 -49.47 30.14
N GLN A 28 -4.26 -48.55 29.35
CA GLN A 28 -3.79 -48.88 28.02
C GLN A 28 -2.66 -49.87 28.27
N ALA A 29 -2.98 -51.14 28.04
CA ALA A 29 -1.99 -52.17 27.79
C ALA A 29 -0.83 -51.51 27.05
N ALA A 30 0.34 -51.47 27.69
CA ALA A 30 1.53 -50.83 27.15
C ALA A 30 1.87 -51.53 25.83
N ALA A 31 1.32 -51.03 24.74
CA ALA A 31 1.72 -51.42 23.40
C ALA A 31 3.19 -51.03 23.31
N GLU A 32 4.05 -52.03 23.12
CA GLU A 32 5.49 -51.85 23.05
C GLU A 32 5.82 -50.69 22.07
N PRO A 33 6.75 -49.79 22.42
CA PRO A 33 7.06 -48.63 21.60
C PRO A 33 7.61 -49.06 20.24
N GLN A 34 6.79 -48.94 19.18
CA GLN A 34 7.18 -49.29 17.82
C GLN A 34 8.06 -48.20 17.19
N LEU A 35 9.20 -48.61 16.64
CA LEU A 35 10.14 -47.72 15.97
C LEU A 35 9.59 -47.28 14.60
N LYS A 36 9.49 -45.95 14.39
CA LYS A 36 8.96 -45.35 13.15
C LYS A 36 10.07 -44.57 12.44
N PHE A 37 10.40 -44.97 11.22
CA PHE A 37 11.38 -44.25 10.40
C PHE A 37 10.65 -43.35 9.39
N ARG A 38 11.10 -42.10 9.27
CA ARG A 38 10.54 -41.12 8.32
C ARG A 38 11.38 -40.99 7.04
N ASN A 39 12.71 -41.07 7.15
CA ASN A 39 13.64 -40.81 6.04
C ASN A 39 14.79 -41.85 5.98
N TYR A 40 14.59 -43.04 6.54
CA TYR A 40 15.59 -44.11 6.58
C TYR A 40 14.94 -45.46 6.31
N GLN A 41 15.59 -46.27 5.47
CA GLN A 41 15.20 -47.65 5.21
C GLN A 41 16.24 -48.59 5.83
N PRO A 42 15.93 -49.28 6.95
CA PRO A 42 16.87 -50.20 7.56
C PRO A 42 17.06 -51.45 6.67
N THR A 43 18.33 -51.80 6.44
CA THR A 43 18.72 -52.94 5.58
C THR A 43 18.59 -54.30 6.28
N SER A 44 18.34 -54.32 7.60
CA SER A 44 18.36 -55.53 8.42
C SER A 44 16.94 -55.96 8.82
N LYS A 45 16.66 -57.27 8.69
CA LYS A 45 15.37 -57.91 9.07
C LYS A 45 15.18 -58.08 10.58
N LYS A 46 16.14 -57.64 11.40
CA LYS A 46 16.12 -57.83 12.88
C LYS A 46 15.40 -56.70 13.63
N ILE A 47 14.98 -55.65 12.93
CA ILE A 47 14.35 -54.47 13.53
C ILE A 47 12.93 -54.38 12.99
N ASP A 48 11.95 -54.63 13.84
CA ASP A 48 10.54 -54.43 13.51
C ASP A 48 10.23 -52.94 13.52
N HIS A 49 9.91 -52.39 12.36
CA HIS A 49 9.71 -50.95 12.18
C HIS A 49 8.58 -50.68 11.18
N LYS A 50 7.94 -49.51 11.35
CA LYS A 50 6.94 -49.01 10.42
C LYS A 50 7.48 -47.79 9.68
N ILE A 51 7.45 -47.83 8.35
CA ILE A 51 7.81 -46.67 7.52
C ILE A 51 6.60 -45.73 7.49
N VAL A 52 6.84 -44.45 7.74
CA VAL A 52 5.79 -43.42 7.66
C VAL A 52 5.72 -42.91 6.22
N GLU A 53 4.52 -42.94 5.63
CA GLU A 53 4.31 -42.41 4.29
C GLU A 53 4.62 -40.89 4.25
N PRO A 54 5.33 -40.42 3.20
CA PRO A 54 5.61 -39.00 3.05
C PRO A 54 4.30 -38.22 2.87
N ALA A 55 4.18 -37.09 3.55
CA ALA A 55 3.01 -36.23 3.42
C ALA A 55 2.93 -35.69 1.99
N ALA A 56 1.82 -35.93 1.30
CA ALA A 56 1.56 -35.36 0.00
C ALA A 56 1.39 -33.83 0.14
N PRO A 57 2.07 -33.01 -0.67
CA PRO A 57 1.86 -31.57 -0.66
C PRO A 57 0.41 -31.26 -1.10
N PRO A 58 -0.21 -30.20 -0.54
CA PRO A 58 -1.52 -29.76 -1.01
C PRO A 58 -1.43 -29.37 -2.49
N VAL A 59 -2.38 -29.86 -3.29
CA VAL A 59 -2.49 -29.49 -4.71
C VAL A 59 -2.91 -28.02 -4.78
N TYR A 60 -2.04 -27.18 -5.33
CA TYR A 60 -2.32 -25.76 -5.54
C TYR A 60 -3.48 -25.62 -6.53
N GLN A 61 -4.57 -24.99 -6.10
CA GLN A 61 -5.63 -24.53 -6.99
C GLN A 61 -5.34 -23.07 -7.34
N GLU A 62 -5.16 -22.80 -8.62
CA GLU A 62 -4.97 -21.45 -9.12
C GLU A 62 -6.26 -20.66 -8.90
N PRO A 63 -6.22 -19.49 -8.23
CA PRO A 63 -7.41 -18.70 -8.01
C PRO A 63 -7.93 -18.21 -9.37
N VAL A 64 -9.15 -18.64 -9.74
CA VAL A 64 -9.86 -18.06 -10.88
C VAL A 64 -10.13 -16.61 -10.52
N ALA A 65 -9.37 -15.70 -11.13
CA ALA A 65 -9.57 -14.27 -10.99
C ALA A 65 -10.99 -13.94 -11.47
N ALA A 66 -11.88 -13.61 -10.53
CA ALA A 66 -13.08 -12.88 -10.87
C ALA A 66 -12.64 -11.58 -11.57
N PRO A 67 -13.26 -11.16 -12.69
CA PRO A 67 -12.89 -9.91 -13.33
C PRO A 67 -13.23 -8.77 -12.37
N GLU A 68 -12.23 -8.29 -11.63
CA GLU A 68 -12.33 -7.02 -10.94
C GLU A 68 -12.60 -5.97 -12.01
N GLN A 69 -13.77 -5.34 -11.91
CA GLN A 69 -14.05 -4.11 -12.65
C GLN A 69 -13.08 -3.06 -12.12
N THR A 70 -11.93 -2.95 -12.77
CA THR A 70 -10.93 -1.93 -12.48
C THR A 70 -11.49 -0.60 -12.95
N SER A 71 -12.21 0.04 -12.03
CA SER A 71 -12.56 1.44 -12.08
C SER A 71 -11.33 2.28 -12.47
N GLY A 72 -11.55 3.12 -13.49
CA GLY A 72 -10.56 4.00 -14.09
C GLY A 72 -9.67 4.70 -13.08
N ASN A 73 -8.39 4.77 -13.42
CA ASN A 73 -7.27 4.82 -12.50
C ASN A 73 -6.05 4.17 -13.16
N GLY A 74 -5.97 4.23 -14.51
CA GLY A 74 -4.82 3.79 -15.29
C GLY A 74 -3.63 4.70 -15.00
N GLN A 75 -3.05 4.56 -13.81
CA GLN A 75 -1.72 5.01 -13.52
C GLN A 75 -0.77 4.07 -14.24
N ASP A 76 -0.65 4.31 -15.54
CA ASP A 76 0.57 4.22 -16.33
C ASP A 76 1.58 3.19 -15.80
N LEU A 77 1.19 1.91 -15.88
CA LEU A 77 2.05 0.76 -15.56
C LEU A 77 3.29 0.69 -16.48
N LEU A 78 3.32 1.53 -17.52
CA LEU A 78 4.44 1.78 -18.42
C LEU A 78 5.44 2.84 -17.90
N SER A 79 5.14 3.50 -16.76
CA SER A 79 5.98 4.55 -16.14
C SER A 79 6.92 4.01 -15.04
N ILE A 80 7.11 2.69 -14.97
CA ILE A 80 8.07 2.01 -14.08
C ILE A 80 9.48 1.96 -14.73
N ALA A 81 9.75 2.80 -15.72
CA ALA A 81 11.12 3.06 -16.14
C ALA A 81 11.82 3.94 -15.07
N PRO A 82 13.12 3.76 -14.80
CA PRO A 82 13.87 4.71 -13.98
C PRO A 82 13.79 6.10 -14.63
N LYS A 83 13.02 6.99 -14.01
CA LYS A 83 12.84 8.37 -14.47
C LYS A 83 14.19 9.10 -14.45
N LYS A 84 14.33 10.13 -15.31
CA LYS A 84 15.52 10.99 -15.33
C LYS A 84 15.74 11.61 -13.94
N ALA A 85 17.00 11.72 -13.48
CA ALA A 85 17.32 12.25 -12.15
C ALA A 85 16.66 13.62 -11.83
N ASN A 86 16.48 14.47 -12.84
CA ASN A 86 15.90 15.80 -12.69
C ASN A 86 14.40 15.87 -13.00
N TRP A 87 13.69 14.73 -13.09
CA TRP A 87 12.26 14.72 -13.45
C TRP A 87 11.40 15.48 -12.43
N ASP A 88 11.75 15.32 -11.15
CA ASP A 88 11.08 15.95 -10.02
C ASP A 88 11.26 17.47 -10.05
N LEU A 89 12.50 17.91 -10.33
CA LEU A 89 12.82 19.32 -10.50
C LEU A 89 12.00 19.96 -11.63
N ARG A 90 11.86 19.30 -12.78
CA ARG A 90 11.04 19.81 -13.88
C ARG A 90 9.58 19.90 -13.47
N ARG A 91 9.04 18.86 -12.83
CA ARG A 91 7.66 18.84 -12.36
C ARG A 91 7.35 19.97 -11.39
N ASP A 92 8.24 20.24 -10.44
CA ASP A 92 8.02 21.22 -9.38
C ASP A 92 8.28 22.66 -9.83
N VAL A 93 9.17 22.86 -10.83
CA VAL A 93 9.48 24.16 -11.41
C VAL A 93 8.48 24.59 -12.48
N GLN A 94 7.95 23.66 -13.27
CA GLN A 94 7.00 23.95 -14.37
C GLN A 94 5.83 24.85 -13.95
N PRO A 95 5.05 24.57 -12.88
CA PRO A 95 3.91 25.41 -12.52
C PRO A 95 4.31 26.82 -12.06
N LYS A 96 5.56 27.03 -11.61
CA LYS A 96 6.08 28.36 -11.27
C LYS A 96 6.44 29.14 -12.53
N LEU A 97 7.07 28.48 -13.50
CA LEU A 97 7.37 29.07 -14.80
C LEU A 97 6.09 29.43 -15.57
N ASP A 98 5.10 28.53 -15.62
CA ASP A 98 3.84 28.79 -16.31
C ASP A 98 3.10 30.02 -15.71
N LYS A 99 3.14 30.17 -14.37
CA LYS A 99 2.57 31.35 -13.69
C LYS A 99 3.33 32.62 -14.04
N LEU A 100 4.66 32.56 -14.09
CA LEU A 100 5.51 33.69 -14.42
C LEU A 100 5.29 34.10 -15.88
N GLU A 101 5.32 33.15 -16.80
CA GLU A 101 5.10 33.36 -18.23
C GLU A 101 3.75 34.04 -18.50
N ARG A 102 2.67 33.57 -17.87
CA ARG A 102 1.35 34.22 -17.98
C ARG A 102 1.36 35.67 -17.50
N ARG A 103 2.11 36.00 -16.45
CA ARG A 103 2.24 37.37 -15.95
C ARG A 103 3.08 38.23 -16.89
N THR A 104 4.18 37.68 -17.42
CA THR A 104 5.05 38.36 -18.37
C THR A 104 4.32 38.68 -19.67
N GLN A 105 3.55 37.74 -20.22
CA GLN A 105 2.73 37.97 -21.41
C GLN A 105 1.68 39.08 -21.17
N ARG A 106 1.01 39.05 -20.01
CA ARG A 106 0.06 40.12 -19.63
C ARG A 106 0.73 41.48 -19.51
N ALA A 107 1.89 41.55 -18.85
CA ALA A 107 2.64 42.79 -18.70
C ALA A 107 3.12 43.32 -20.06
N MET A 108 3.58 42.44 -20.95
CA MET A 108 3.99 42.79 -22.31
C MET A 108 2.82 43.40 -23.10
N ILE A 109 1.65 42.78 -23.04
CA ILE A 109 0.43 43.31 -23.70
C ILE A 109 0.05 44.68 -23.12
N GLN A 110 0.11 44.85 -21.79
CA GLN A 110 -0.18 46.13 -21.15
C GLN A 110 0.79 47.24 -21.59
N LEU A 111 2.09 46.95 -21.65
CA LEU A 111 3.09 47.90 -22.13
C LEU A 111 2.87 48.27 -23.60
N MET A 112 2.52 47.31 -24.46
CA MET A 112 2.17 47.59 -25.85
C MET A 112 0.96 48.51 -25.96
N GLN A 113 -0.10 48.25 -25.21
CA GLN A 113 -1.30 49.11 -25.20
C GLN A 113 -1.00 50.53 -24.71
N GLN A 114 -0.14 50.66 -23.70
CA GLN A 114 0.25 51.96 -23.15
C GLN A 114 1.10 52.75 -24.14
N ALA A 115 2.06 52.09 -24.80
CA ALA A 115 2.88 52.69 -25.85
C ALA A 115 2.04 53.14 -27.06
N GLU A 116 1.07 52.34 -27.48
CA GLU A 116 0.16 52.70 -28.58
C GLU A 116 -0.71 53.92 -28.22
N ARG A 117 -1.23 53.99 -26.99
CA ARG A 117 -1.98 55.16 -26.50
C ARG A 117 -1.12 56.44 -26.48
N GLN A 118 0.12 56.35 -25.99
CA GLN A 118 1.05 57.48 -25.98
C GLN A 118 1.35 57.96 -27.40
N GLN A 119 1.58 57.02 -28.35
CA GLN A 119 1.79 57.39 -29.74
C GLN A 119 0.57 58.08 -30.36
N LEU A 120 -0.65 57.68 -30.01
CA LEU A 120 -1.88 58.32 -30.46
C LEU A 120 -2.07 59.71 -29.82
N GLU A 121 -1.71 59.89 -28.55
CA GLU A 121 -1.75 61.18 -27.85
C GLU A 121 -0.72 62.16 -28.44
N ASP A 122 0.51 61.71 -28.68
CA ASP A 122 1.57 62.52 -29.31
C ASP A 122 1.23 62.88 -30.78
N GLN A 123 0.56 61.99 -31.51
CA GLN A 123 0.08 62.26 -32.86
C GLN A 123 -1.21 63.11 -32.88
N GLY A 124 -2.04 63.02 -31.84
CA GLY A 124 -3.30 63.74 -31.68
C GLY A 124 -3.16 65.14 -31.07
N GLY A 125 -2.02 65.47 -30.46
CA GLY A 125 -1.74 66.75 -29.80
C GLY A 125 -1.24 67.89 -30.70
N VAL A 126 -1.30 67.75 -32.03
CA VAL A 126 -0.79 68.77 -32.98
C VAL A 126 -1.91 69.48 -33.78
N ALA A 127 -3.17 69.33 -33.39
CA ALA A 127 -4.28 70.07 -34.01
C ALA A 127 -5.03 70.90 -32.98
N ASP A 128 -4.49 72.08 -32.65
CA ASP A 128 -5.27 73.19 -32.07
C ASP A 128 -5.95 73.96 -33.22
N PRO A 129 -7.28 73.88 -33.38
CA PRO A 129 -8.04 74.63 -34.39
C PRO A 129 -8.45 76.02 -33.88
N GLU A 130 -7.55 76.82 -33.29
CA GLU A 130 -7.88 78.18 -32.80
C GLU A 130 -7.15 79.31 -33.57
N ALA A 131 -6.18 79.00 -34.44
CA ALA A 131 -5.46 80.03 -35.21
C ALA A 131 -6.15 80.45 -36.53
N ALA A 132 -7.24 79.79 -36.94
CA ALA A 132 -7.89 80.04 -38.24
C ALA A 132 -9.08 81.02 -38.20
N ALA A 133 -9.50 81.48 -37.02
CA ALA A 133 -10.72 82.30 -36.87
C ALA A 133 -10.49 83.83 -36.83
N GLN A 134 -9.25 84.32 -37.00
CA GLN A 134 -8.93 85.77 -36.89
C GLN A 134 -8.48 86.43 -38.20
N THR A 135 -8.59 85.75 -39.33
CA THR A 135 -8.34 86.35 -40.66
C THR A 135 -9.51 86.09 -41.59
N ALA A 136 -10.60 86.84 -41.41
CA ALA A 136 -11.66 87.03 -42.40
C ALA A 136 -12.31 88.40 -42.17
#